data_AF-A0A8S1XD51-F1
#
_entry.id   AF-A0A8S1XD51-F1
#
_cell.length_a   1.000
_cell.length_b   1.000
_cell.length_c   1.000
_cell.angle_alpha   90.00
_cell.angle_beta   90.00
_cell.angle_gamma   90.00
#
_symmetry.space_group_name_H-M   'P 1'
#
loop_
_entity.id
_entity.type
_entity.pdbx_description
1 polymer ?
#
loop_
_entity_poly.entity_id
_entity_poly.type
_entity_poly.pdbx_seq_one_letter_code
_entity_poly.pdbx_strand_id
1 'polypeptide(L)'
;MATTMFKQNENNFKNKVEEFNNLYKQYALTQSKQLVFEKMKLVFVQAEQQFKFMEIEFGSFTEMHQKDFAQSMKANKLIYVECQKKLRDLQLDLEKLPFSNSNSNSKKLNPSPIRGLNSDLQVQTKQLDTLDSRLLEAEDTQLTILDNIRNQKEKLLKAIEDTKEIQVGVQMTQRHATMVKNRQSYNKGILLSLICILTIGNILILYYKFMS
;
A
#
# COMPACT_ATOMS: atom_id res chain seq x y z
N MET A 1 -16.14 -17.35 11.27
CA MET A 1 -15.44 -16.06 11.07
C MET A 1 -14.64 -16.03 9.77
N ALA A 2 -13.79 -17.02 9.47
CA ALA A 2 -12.93 -17.00 8.27
C ALA A 2 -13.70 -16.98 6.93
N THR A 3 -14.86 -17.66 6.84
CA THR A 3 -15.74 -17.62 5.66
C THR A 3 -16.42 -16.28 5.41
N THR A 4 -16.55 -15.43 6.44
CA THR A 4 -17.14 -14.09 6.35
C THR A 4 -16.12 -13.09 5.81
N MET A 5 -14.86 -13.19 6.27
CA MET A 5 -13.74 -12.37 5.77
C MET A 5 -13.44 -12.67 4.29
N PHE A 6 -13.41 -13.93 3.90
CA PHE A 6 -13.16 -14.32 2.50
C PHE A 6 -14.18 -13.74 1.53
N LYS A 7 -15.47 -13.81 1.86
CA LYS A 7 -16.53 -13.20 1.05
C LYS A 7 -16.41 -11.67 0.98
N GLN A 8 -15.98 -11.02 2.07
CA GLN A 8 -15.75 -9.59 2.08
C GLN A 8 -14.56 -9.20 1.17
N ASN A 9 -13.46 -9.94 1.26
CA ASN A 9 -12.29 -9.76 0.40
C ASN A 9 -12.63 -10.04 -1.07
N GLU A 10 -13.46 -11.05 -1.35
CA GLU A 10 -13.97 -11.35 -2.67
C GLU A 10 -14.80 -10.20 -3.26
N ASN A 11 -15.70 -9.61 -2.47
CA ASN A 11 -16.47 -8.45 -2.91
C ASN A 11 -15.58 -7.23 -3.15
N ASN A 12 -14.61 -6.97 -2.26
CA ASN A 12 -13.66 -5.87 -2.43
C ASN A 12 -12.80 -6.05 -3.69
N PHE A 13 -12.35 -7.28 -3.95
CA PHE A 13 -11.61 -7.63 -5.16
C PHE A 13 -12.46 -7.35 -6.42
N LYS A 14 -13.72 -7.81 -6.45
CA LYS A 14 -14.63 -7.58 -7.58
C LYS A 14 -14.88 -6.10 -7.83
N ASN A 15 -15.09 -5.30 -6.77
CA ASN A 15 -15.26 -3.85 -6.89
C ASN A 15 -14.01 -3.18 -7.49
N LYS A 16 -12.81 -3.61 -7.08
CA LYS A 16 -11.56 -3.08 -7.63
C LYS A 16 -11.30 -3.52 -9.07
N VAL A 17 -11.71 -4.72 -9.45
CA VAL A 17 -11.68 -5.19 -10.85
C VAL A 17 -12.65 -4.39 -11.72
N GLU A 18 -13.83 -4.05 -11.21
CA GLU A 18 -14.78 -3.20 -11.94
C GLU A 18 -14.22 -1.79 -12.16
N GLU A 19 -13.67 -1.19 -11.10
CA GLU A 19 -12.96 0.11 -11.18
C GLU A 19 -11.82 0.05 -12.21
N PHE A 20 -11.02 -1.02 -12.21
CA PHE A 20 -9.96 -1.25 -13.19
C PHE A 20 -10.51 -1.34 -14.62
N ASN A 21 -11.58 -2.10 -14.85
CA ASN A 21 -12.17 -2.26 -16.18
C ASN A 21 -12.81 -0.96 -16.69
N ASN A 22 -13.35 -0.12 -15.79
CA ASN A 22 -13.87 1.19 -16.15
C ASN A 22 -12.72 2.12 -16.59
N LEU A 23 -11.61 2.13 -15.87
CA LEU A 23 -10.42 2.87 -16.28
C LEU A 23 -9.82 2.33 -17.60
N TYR A 24 -9.83 1.00 -17.79
CA TYR A 24 -9.39 0.37 -19.06
C TYR A 24 -10.20 0.87 -20.26
N LYS A 25 -11.53 0.98 -20.12
CA LYS A 25 -12.39 1.54 -21.18
C LYS A 25 -12.10 3.02 -21.44
N GLN A 26 -11.85 3.79 -20.38
CA GLN A 26 -11.51 5.22 -20.49
C GLN A 26 -10.14 5.45 -21.12
N TYR A 27 -9.20 4.52 -20.96
CA TYR A 27 -7.85 4.62 -21.53
C TYR A 27 -7.86 4.81 -23.06
N ALA A 28 -8.78 4.17 -23.78
CA ALA A 28 -8.90 4.32 -25.23
C ALA A 28 -9.49 5.68 -25.66
N LEU A 29 -10.27 6.32 -24.78
CA LEU A 29 -11.05 7.52 -25.07
C LEU A 29 -10.40 8.81 -24.56
N THR A 30 -9.38 8.70 -23.70
CA THR A 30 -8.72 9.84 -23.06
C THR A 30 -7.48 10.29 -23.81
N GLN A 31 -7.18 11.59 -23.73
CA GLN A 31 -5.92 12.16 -24.24
C GLN A 31 -4.76 11.89 -23.25
N SER A 32 -5.00 11.95 -21.93
CA SER A 32 -3.97 11.68 -20.91
C SER A 32 -3.84 10.18 -20.60
N LYS A 33 -3.39 9.40 -21.60
CA LYS A 33 -3.24 7.94 -21.47
C LYS A 33 -2.33 7.55 -20.31
N GLN A 34 -1.24 8.30 -20.10
CA GLN A 34 -0.26 8.04 -19.05
C GLN A 34 -0.84 8.19 -17.63
N LEU A 35 -1.64 9.23 -17.39
CA LEU A 35 -2.33 9.43 -16.11
C LEU A 35 -3.34 8.31 -15.82
N VAL A 36 -4.14 7.92 -16.82
CA VAL A 36 -5.11 6.83 -16.66
C VAL A 36 -4.40 5.50 -16.44
N PHE A 37 -3.28 5.26 -17.10
CA PHE A 37 -2.44 4.09 -16.88
C PHE A 37 -1.88 4.02 -15.45
N GLU A 38 -1.34 5.11 -14.91
CA GLU A 38 -0.85 5.13 -13.52
C GLU A 38 -1.99 4.93 -12.51
N LYS A 39 -3.18 5.51 -12.75
CA LYS A 39 -4.38 5.22 -11.93
C LYS A 39 -4.77 3.74 -12.01
N MET A 40 -4.77 3.16 -13.20
CA MET A 40 -5.04 1.73 -13.39
C MET A 40 -4.06 0.84 -12.65
N LYS A 41 -2.77 1.17 -12.67
CA LYS A 41 -1.73 0.46 -11.94
C LYS A 41 -1.96 0.51 -10.44
N LEU A 42 -2.35 1.67 -9.90
CA LEU A 42 -2.69 1.81 -8.49
C LEU A 42 -3.90 0.95 -8.09
N VAL A 43 -4.98 0.99 -8.87
CA VAL A 43 -6.18 0.17 -8.63
C VAL A 43 -5.85 -1.32 -8.73
N PHE A 44 -5.00 -1.72 -9.68
CA PHE A 44 -4.54 -3.10 -9.80
C PHE A 44 -3.73 -3.56 -8.59
N VAL A 45 -2.82 -2.74 -8.05
CA VAL A 45 -2.09 -3.08 -6.82
C VAL A 45 -3.04 -3.28 -5.64
N GLN A 46 -4.09 -2.46 -5.54
CA GLN A 46 -5.12 -2.65 -4.51
C GLN A 46 -5.90 -3.95 -4.72
N ALA A 47 -6.27 -4.28 -5.95
CA ALA A 47 -6.92 -5.55 -6.29
C ALA A 47 -6.00 -6.76 -5.99
N GLU A 48 -4.71 -6.66 -6.31
CA GLU A 48 -3.71 -7.69 -6.02
C GLU A 48 -3.59 -7.95 -4.51
N GLN A 49 -3.59 -6.90 -3.69
CA GLN A 49 -3.56 -7.05 -2.24
C GLN A 49 -4.79 -7.82 -1.72
N GLN A 50 -6.00 -7.47 -2.19
CA GLN A 50 -7.22 -8.19 -1.82
C GLN A 50 -7.17 -9.66 -2.28
N PHE A 51 -6.65 -9.90 -3.49
CA PHE A 51 -6.46 -11.26 -4.01
C PHE A 51 -5.49 -12.09 -3.17
N LYS A 52 -4.36 -11.51 -2.73
CA LYS A 52 -3.40 -12.18 -1.85
C LYS A 52 -4.02 -12.51 -0.48
N PHE A 53 -4.85 -11.63 0.08
CA PHE A 53 -5.57 -11.95 1.32
C PHE A 53 -6.52 -13.13 1.12
N MET A 54 -7.23 -13.20 0.00
CA MET A 54 -8.03 -14.38 -0.34
C MET A 54 -7.18 -15.64 -0.48
N GLU A 55 -5.99 -15.58 -1.11
CA GLU A 55 -5.08 -16.74 -1.22
C GLU A 55 -4.64 -17.26 0.15
N ILE A 56 -4.26 -16.37 1.06
CA ILE A 56 -3.84 -16.72 2.42
C ILE A 56 -5.01 -17.36 3.19
N GLU A 57 -6.19 -16.75 3.11
CA GLU A 57 -7.39 -17.27 3.78
C GLU A 57 -7.80 -18.64 3.22
N PHE A 58 -7.78 -18.81 1.89
CA PHE A 58 -8.08 -20.08 1.24
C PHE A 58 -7.09 -21.18 1.64
N GLY A 59 -5.80 -20.85 1.75
CA GLY A 59 -4.76 -21.77 2.23
C GLY A 59 -4.95 -22.19 3.70
N SER A 60 -5.64 -21.38 4.50
CA SER A 60 -5.93 -21.66 5.91
C SER A 60 -7.23 -22.44 6.15
N PHE A 61 -8.05 -22.65 5.11
CA PHE A 61 -9.33 -23.36 5.22
C PHE A 61 -9.16 -24.88 5.37
N THR A 62 -10.13 -25.50 6.03
CA THR A 62 -10.30 -26.96 6.03
C THR A 62 -10.73 -27.45 4.65
N GLU A 63 -10.45 -28.71 4.30
CA GLU A 63 -10.77 -29.29 2.97
C GLU A 63 -12.24 -29.10 2.56
N MET A 64 -13.16 -29.19 3.52
CA MET A 64 -14.59 -28.99 3.28
C MET A 64 -14.88 -27.57 2.76
N HIS A 65 -14.33 -26.54 3.41
CA HIS A 65 -14.52 -25.15 2.99
C HIS A 65 -13.71 -24.79 1.74
N GLN A 66 -12.55 -25.40 1.53
CA GLN A 66 -11.82 -25.23 0.29
C GLN A 66 -12.64 -25.71 -0.92
N LYS A 67 -13.39 -26.81 -0.80
CA LYS A 67 -14.26 -27.29 -1.87
C LYS A 67 -15.37 -26.30 -2.23
N ASP A 68 -15.94 -25.63 -1.21
CA ASP A 68 -16.99 -24.62 -1.41
C ASP A 68 -16.50 -23.37 -2.15
N PHE A 69 -15.25 -22.96 -1.92
CA PHE A 69 -14.68 -21.73 -2.50
C PHE A 69 -13.69 -21.96 -3.65
N ALA A 70 -13.30 -23.20 -3.95
CA ALA A 70 -12.30 -23.53 -4.97
C ALA A 70 -12.67 -22.98 -6.36
N GLN A 71 -13.94 -23.07 -6.74
CA GLN A 71 -14.41 -22.57 -8.03
C GLN A 71 -14.35 -21.03 -8.09
N SER A 72 -14.79 -20.35 -7.03
CA SER A 72 -14.69 -18.89 -6.92
C SER A 72 -13.23 -18.44 -6.97
N MET A 73 -12.35 -19.10 -6.22
CA MET A 73 -10.93 -18.77 -6.18
C MET A 73 -10.26 -18.95 -7.54
N LYS A 74 -10.59 -20.03 -8.26
CA LYS A 74 -10.11 -20.26 -9.63
C LYS A 74 -10.60 -19.18 -10.60
N ALA A 75 -11.87 -18.77 -10.51
CA ALA A 75 -12.42 -17.70 -11.34
C ALA A 75 -11.73 -16.36 -11.05
N ASN A 76 -11.58 -15.99 -9.77
CA ASN A 76 -10.90 -14.76 -9.35
C ASN A 76 -9.43 -14.74 -9.79
N LYS A 77 -8.75 -15.90 -9.78
CA LYS A 77 -7.37 -16.03 -10.29
C LYS A 77 -7.28 -15.75 -11.79
N LEU A 78 -8.22 -16.24 -12.59
CA LEU A 78 -8.26 -15.97 -14.03
C LEU A 78 -8.46 -14.47 -14.30
N ILE A 79 -9.38 -13.83 -13.56
CA ILE A 79 -9.63 -12.40 -13.65
C ILE A 79 -8.38 -11.60 -13.28
N TYR A 80 -7.68 -11.98 -12.21
CA TYR A 80 -6.44 -11.35 -11.80
C TYR A 80 -5.37 -11.41 -12.90
N VAL A 81 -5.16 -12.59 -13.50
CA VAL A 81 -4.21 -12.77 -14.61
C VAL A 81 -4.61 -11.96 -15.84
N GLU A 82 -5.90 -11.85 -16.13
CA GLU A 82 -6.40 -11.03 -17.23
C GLU A 82 -6.12 -9.53 -17.01
N CYS A 83 -6.39 -9.01 -15.83
CA CYS A 83 -6.06 -7.62 -15.46
C CYS A 83 -4.55 -7.36 -15.55
N GLN A 84 -3.73 -8.30 -15.08
CA GLN A 84 -2.28 -8.21 -15.17
C GLN A 84 -1.80 -8.16 -16.62
N LYS A 85 -2.38 -9.01 -17.49
CA LYS A 85 -2.06 -9.02 -18.92
C LYS A 85 -2.44 -7.69 -19.58
N LYS A 86 -3.65 -7.18 -19.33
CA LYS A 86 -4.10 -5.88 -19.83
C LYS A 86 -3.13 -4.76 -19.46
N LEU A 87 -2.65 -4.71 -18.22
CA LEU A 87 -1.65 -3.71 -17.82
C LEU A 87 -0.33 -3.85 -18.57
N ARG A 88 0.16 -5.08 -18.75
CA ARG A 88 1.40 -5.32 -19.48
C ARG A 88 1.29 -4.90 -20.94
N ASP A 89 0.18 -5.25 -21.59
CA ASP A 89 -0.07 -4.89 -22.99
C ASP A 89 -0.12 -3.36 -23.15
N LEU A 90 -0.81 -2.65 -22.23
CA LEU A 90 -0.85 -1.19 -22.23
C LEU A 90 0.51 -0.53 -21.95
N GLN A 91 1.35 -1.14 -21.10
CA GLN A 91 2.70 -0.64 -20.84
C GLN A 91 3.56 -0.68 -22.10
N LEU A 92 3.49 -1.79 -22.85
CA LEU A 92 4.21 -1.95 -24.11
C LEU A 92 3.75 -0.95 -25.17
N ASP A 93 2.47 -0.58 -25.18
CA ASP A 93 1.93 0.44 -26.08
C ASP A 93 2.41 1.86 -25.71
N LEU A 94 2.56 2.15 -24.41
CA LEU A 94 3.13 3.42 -23.94
C LEU A 94 4.62 3.54 -24.29
N GLU A 95 5.38 2.45 -24.16
CA GLU A 95 6.81 2.42 -24.51
C GLU A 95 7.07 2.57 -26.02
N LYS A 96 6.09 2.23 -26.87
CA LYS A 96 6.15 2.39 -28.33
C LYS A 96 5.70 3.77 -28.82
N LEU A 97 5.01 4.54 -27.99
CA LEU A 97 4.68 5.91 -28.36
C LEU A 97 5.99 6.70 -28.41
N PRO A 98 6.32 7.35 -29.55
CA PRO A 98 7.49 8.19 -29.59
C PRO A 98 7.33 9.25 -28.50
N PHE A 99 8.22 9.26 -27.51
CA PHE A 99 8.42 10.41 -26.66
C PHE A 99 8.51 11.60 -27.61
N SER A 100 7.51 12.48 -27.57
CA SER A 100 7.51 13.70 -28.37
C SER A 100 8.66 14.55 -27.86
N ASN A 101 9.86 14.28 -28.37
CA ASN A 101 10.94 15.23 -28.38
C ASN A 101 10.43 16.39 -29.19
N SER A 102 9.94 17.41 -28.48
CA SER A 102 9.70 18.74 -28.98
C SER A 102 11.00 19.25 -29.60
N ASN A 103 11.22 18.90 -30.86
CA ASN A 103 12.19 19.56 -31.70
C ASN A 103 11.36 20.50 -32.57
N SER A 104 11.16 21.71 -32.06
CA SER A 104 10.51 22.81 -32.75
C SER A 104 11.28 23.11 -34.03
N ASN A 105 10.84 22.54 -35.15
CA ASN A 105 11.21 23.01 -36.48
C ASN A 105 10.10 22.66 -37.47
N SER A 106 8.88 23.15 -37.19
CA SER A 106 7.87 23.27 -38.22
C SER A 106 8.25 24.44 -39.13
N LYS A 107 8.95 24.13 -40.23
CA LYS A 107 9.05 25.03 -41.39
C LYS A 107 7.62 25.38 -41.80
N LYS A 108 7.24 26.64 -41.59
CA LYS A 108 5.98 27.25 -42.05
C LYS A 108 5.88 27.06 -43.57
N LEU A 109 5.12 26.06 -44.00
CA LEU A 109 4.53 26.01 -45.32
C LEU A 109 3.24 26.85 -45.24
N ASN A 110 3.30 28.04 -45.83
CA ASN A 110 2.15 28.92 -45.97
C ASN A 110 1.04 28.21 -46.79
N PRO A 111 -0.17 28.01 -46.25
CA PRO A 111 -1.29 27.56 -47.05
C PRO A 111 -1.81 28.74 -47.87
N SER A 112 -2.02 28.50 -49.17
CA SER A 112 -2.65 29.41 -50.11
C SER A 112 -4.07 29.81 -49.69
N PRO A 113 -4.54 31.03 -50.01
CA PRO A 113 -5.77 31.58 -49.44
C PRO A 113 -7.00 31.01 -50.15
N ILE A 114 -7.76 30.16 -49.46
CA ILE A 114 -9.13 29.82 -49.84
C ILE A 114 -10.06 30.81 -49.12
N ARG A 115 -10.80 31.59 -49.91
CA ARG A 115 -11.59 32.74 -49.47
C ARG A 115 -13.04 32.30 -49.23
N GLY A 116 -13.45 32.33 -47.96
CA GLY A 116 -14.84 32.12 -47.51
C GLY A 116 -14.93 31.15 -46.32
N LEU A 117 -15.61 31.55 -45.23
CA LEU A 117 -15.83 30.77 -43.99
C LEU A 117 -14.62 30.54 -43.05
N ASN A 118 -13.52 31.28 -43.20
CA ASN A 118 -12.25 30.97 -42.51
C ASN A 118 -11.97 31.73 -41.20
N SER A 119 -12.72 32.79 -40.85
CA SER A 119 -12.48 33.54 -39.61
C SER A 119 -12.88 32.74 -38.37
N ASP A 120 -14.03 32.08 -38.41
CA ASP A 120 -14.51 31.25 -37.29
C ASP A 120 -13.64 30.00 -37.12
N LEU A 121 -13.19 29.39 -38.22
CA LEU A 121 -12.24 28.28 -38.19
C LEU A 121 -10.89 28.70 -37.61
N GLN A 122 -10.34 29.86 -38.00
CA GLN A 122 -9.10 30.38 -37.40
C GLN A 122 -9.25 30.71 -35.91
N VAL A 123 -10.40 31.24 -35.50
CA VAL A 123 -10.69 31.52 -34.09
C VAL A 123 -10.82 30.23 -33.30
N GLN A 124 -11.54 29.23 -33.82
CA GLN A 124 -11.68 27.92 -33.20
C GLN A 124 -10.34 27.18 -33.12
N THR A 125 -9.49 27.27 -34.15
CA THR A 125 -8.15 26.65 -34.15
C THR A 125 -7.27 27.29 -33.07
N LYS A 126 -7.26 28.62 -32.96
CA LYS A 126 -6.54 29.32 -31.89
C LYS A 126 -7.08 28.97 -30.50
N GLN A 127 -8.40 28.85 -30.34
CA GLN A 127 -9.00 28.42 -29.08
C GLN A 127 -8.61 26.98 -28.73
N LEU A 128 -8.52 26.09 -29.71
CA LEU A 128 -8.05 24.71 -29.52
C LEU A 128 -6.59 24.68 -29.08
N ASP A 129 -5.70 25.43 -29.75
CA ASP A 129 -4.29 25.52 -29.38
C ASP A 129 -4.11 26.08 -27.96
N THR A 130 -4.95 27.06 -27.59
CA THR A 130 -4.95 27.64 -26.24
C THR A 130 -5.44 26.63 -25.20
N LEU A 131 -6.47 25.85 -25.53
CA LEU A 131 -6.96 24.76 -24.69
C LEU A 131 -5.92 23.66 -24.53
N ASP A 132 -5.23 23.27 -25.60
CA ASP A 132 -4.19 22.25 -25.61
C ASP A 132 -3.01 22.67 -24.73
N SER A 133 -2.55 23.92 -24.84
CA SER A 133 -1.50 24.47 -23.97
C SER A 133 -1.89 24.45 -22.48
N ARG A 134 -3.13 24.80 -22.15
CA ARG A 134 -3.63 24.76 -20.76
C ARG A 134 -3.80 23.34 -20.24
N LEU A 135 -4.09 22.39 -21.12
CA LEU A 135 -4.24 20.98 -20.77
C LEU A 135 -2.87 20.36 -20.49
N LEU A 136 -1.85 20.70 -21.27
CA LEU A 136 -0.45 20.37 -21.02
C LEU A 136 0.05 20.96 -19.69
N GLU A 137 -0.22 22.24 -19.41
CA GLU A 137 0.14 22.85 -18.13
C GLU A 137 -0.57 22.18 -16.93
N ALA A 138 -1.84 21.79 -17.11
CA ALA A 138 -2.59 21.05 -16.11
C ALA A 138 -2.04 19.63 -15.89
N GLU A 139 -1.53 18.98 -16.94
CA GLU A 139 -0.90 17.66 -16.86
C GLU A 139 0.44 17.73 -16.11
N ASP A 140 1.28 18.74 -16.40
CA ASP A 140 2.53 18.99 -15.68
C ASP A 140 2.29 19.28 -14.20
N THR A 141 1.25 20.06 -13.87
CA THR A 141 0.87 20.29 -12.47
C THR A 141 0.35 19.02 -11.81
N GLN A 142 -0.42 18.19 -12.50
CA GLN A 142 -0.89 16.90 -11.97
C GLN A 142 0.25 15.92 -11.74
N LEU A 143 1.23 15.85 -12.65
CA LEU A 143 2.44 15.05 -12.49
C LEU A 143 3.25 15.53 -11.26
N THR A 144 3.40 16.85 -11.10
CA THR A 144 4.07 17.43 -9.93
C THR A 144 3.36 17.09 -8.62
N ILE A 145 2.03 17.11 -8.61
CA ILE A 145 1.23 16.71 -7.43
C ILE A 145 1.43 15.22 -7.13
N LEU A 146 1.42 14.36 -8.16
CA LEU A 146 1.64 12.93 -8.02
C LEU A 146 3.02 12.61 -7.45
N ASP A 147 4.07 13.29 -7.92
CA ASP A 147 5.42 13.12 -7.41
C ASP A 147 5.54 13.58 -5.95
N ASN A 148 4.87 14.69 -5.60
CA ASN A 148 4.80 15.13 -4.20
C ASN A 148 4.08 14.11 -3.30
N ILE A 149 2.97 13.53 -3.76
CA ILE A 149 2.26 12.47 -3.01
C ILE A 149 3.15 11.24 -2.86
N ARG A 150 3.91 10.87 -3.89
CA ARG A 150 4.84 9.73 -3.86
C ARG A 150 5.97 9.95 -2.85
N ASN A 151 6.57 11.14 -2.85
CA ASN A 151 7.57 11.54 -1.86
C ASN A 151 7.01 11.56 -0.44
N GLN A 152 5.78 12.04 -0.25
CA GLN A 152 5.12 12.03 1.07
C GLN A 152 4.84 10.60 1.55
N LYS A 153 4.40 9.71 0.64
CA LYS A 153 4.20 8.29 0.94
C LYS A 153 5.49 7.61 1.37
N GLU A 154 6.60 7.88 0.70
CA GLU A 154 7.91 7.30 1.04
C GLU A 154 8.39 7.80 2.41
N LYS A 155 8.26 9.09 2.71
CA LYS A 155 8.53 9.64 4.05
C LYS A 155 7.68 8.98 5.14
N LEU A 156 6.40 8.74 4.87
CA LEU A 156 5.48 8.06 5.80
C LEU A 156 5.89 6.61 6.04
N LEU A 157 6.22 5.85 4.99
CA LEU A 157 6.68 4.48 5.12
C LEU A 157 7.95 4.38 5.97
N LYS A 158 8.91 5.29 5.75
CA LYS A 158 10.13 5.38 6.57
C LYS A 158 9.82 5.70 8.03
N ALA A 159 8.93 6.65 8.29
CA ALA A 159 8.52 6.97 9.67
C ALA A 159 7.80 5.78 10.37
N ILE A 160 7.04 4.97 9.63
CA ILE A 160 6.41 3.74 10.15
C ILE A 160 7.48 2.68 10.48
N GLU A 161 8.52 2.58 9.68
CA GLU A 161 9.65 1.67 9.94
C GLU A 161 10.44 2.11 11.17
N ASP A 162 10.79 3.39 11.27
CA ASP A 162 11.45 3.98 12.44
C ASP A 162 10.62 3.79 13.73
N THR A 163 9.29 3.92 13.65
CA THR A 163 8.42 3.68 14.81
C THR A 163 8.30 2.21 15.19
N LYS A 164 8.42 1.27 14.24
CA LYS A 164 8.52 -0.16 14.55
C LYS A 164 9.83 -0.46 15.29
N GLU A 165 10.94 0.11 14.87
CA GLU A 165 12.22 -0.04 15.58
C GLU A 165 12.14 0.49 17.01
N ILE A 166 11.52 1.66 17.21
CA ILE A 166 11.26 2.23 18.54
C ILE A 166 10.38 1.28 19.37
N GLN A 167 9.33 0.71 18.79
CA GLN A 167 8.43 -0.21 19.50
C GLN A 167 9.14 -1.49 19.93
N VAL A 168 10.03 -2.03 19.10
CA VAL A 168 10.89 -3.18 19.45
C VAL A 168 11.86 -2.80 20.57
N GLY A 169 12.49 -1.62 20.50
CA GLY A 169 13.36 -1.09 21.54
C GLY A 169 12.67 -0.92 22.89
N VAL A 170 11.43 -0.41 22.90
CA VAL A 170 10.61 -0.26 24.11
C VAL A 170 10.27 -1.62 24.72
N GLN A 171 9.91 -2.63 23.92
CA GLN A 171 9.65 -3.98 24.44
C GLN A 171 10.90 -4.61 25.08
N MET A 172 12.08 -4.44 24.46
CA MET A 172 13.33 -4.94 25.02
C MET A 172 13.67 -4.23 26.35
N THR A 173 13.47 -2.92 26.41
CA THR A 173 13.70 -2.12 27.63
C THR A 173 12.73 -2.51 28.74
N GLN A 174 11.46 -2.77 28.41
CA GLN A 174 10.45 -3.23 29.37
C GLN A 174 10.78 -4.62 29.91
N ARG A 175 11.26 -5.55 29.07
CA ARG A 175 11.76 -6.86 29.51
C ARG A 175 12.94 -6.73 30.46
N HIS A 176 13.91 -5.87 30.15
CA HIS A 176 15.05 -5.62 31.03
C HIS A 176 14.62 -5.01 32.38
N ALA A 177 13.74 -4.01 32.38
CA ALA A 177 13.21 -3.43 33.61
C ALA A 177 12.49 -4.48 34.48
N THR A 178 11.72 -5.37 33.85
CA THR A 178 11.01 -6.45 34.55
C THR A 178 11.98 -7.47 35.15
N MET A 179 13.04 -7.85 34.41
CA MET A 179 14.10 -8.73 34.93
C MET A 179 14.84 -8.11 36.12
N VAL A 180 15.17 -6.81 36.06
CA VAL A 180 15.82 -6.10 37.18
C VAL A 180 14.92 -6.06 38.41
N LYS A 181 13.63 -5.77 38.22
CA LYS A 181 12.64 -5.75 39.31
C LYS A 181 12.48 -7.13 39.96
N ASN A 182 12.44 -8.20 39.17
CA ASN A 182 12.38 -9.57 39.68
C ASN A 182 13.65 -9.95 40.46
N ARG A 183 14.82 -9.54 39.97
CA ARG A 183 16.10 -9.77 40.67
C ARG A 183 16.16 -9.05 42.01
N GLN A 184 15.67 -7.81 42.08
CA GLN A 184 15.56 -7.07 43.34
C GLN A 184 14.58 -7.72 44.32
N SER A 185 13.43 -8.19 43.82
CA SER A 185 12.44 -8.89 44.64
C SER A 185 13.00 -10.20 45.22
N TYR A 186 13.70 -10.97 44.38
CA TYR A 186 14.37 -12.22 44.78
C TYR A 186 15.44 -11.97 45.84
N ASN A 187 16.29 -10.96 45.66
CA ASN A 187 17.31 -10.60 46.64
C ASN A 187 16.70 -10.13 47.98
N LYS A 188 15.61 -9.37 47.95
CA LYS A 188 14.86 -9.00 49.16
C LYS A 188 14.26 -10.23 49.86
N GLY A 189 13.76 -11.19 49.09
CA GLY A 189 13.25 -12.47 49.60
C GLY A 189 14.34 -13.30 50.30
N ILE A 190 15.53 -13.40 49.69
CA ILE A 190 16.68 -14.08 50.31
C ILE A 190 17.07 -13.39 51.62
N LEU A 191 17.14 -12.06 51.63
CA LEU A 191 17.50 -11.29 52.83
C LEU A 191 16.49 -11.52 53.96
N LEU A 192 15.18 -11.48 53.68
CA LEU A 192 14.13 -11.77 54.65
C LEU A 192 14.23 -13.20 55.20
N SER A 193 14.49 -14.18 54.34
CA SER A 193 14.69 -15.57 54.76
C SER A 193 15.88 -15.71 55.71
N LEU A 194 17.01 -15.06 55.39
CA LEU A 194 18.19 -15.04 56.26
C LEU A 194 17.89 -14.41 57.63
N ILE A 195 17.15 -13.30 57.67
CA ILE A 195 16.73 -12.67 58.92
C ILE A 195 15.89 -13.64 59.75
N CYS A 196 14.92 -14.32 59.14
CA CYS A 196 14.08 -15.30 59.83
C CYS A 196 14.88 -16.48 60.39
N ILE A 197 15.84 -17.01 59.63
CA ILE A 197 16.71 -18.10 60.10
C ILE A 197 17.56 -17.64 61.29
N LEU A 198 18.12 -16.42 61.22
CA LEU A 198 18.92 -15.86 62.30
C LEU A 198 18.09 -15.57 63.56
N THR A 199 16.86 -15.08 63.42
CA THR A 199 15.97 -14.84 64.57
C THR A 199 15.53 -16.13 65.22
N ILE A 200 15.13 -17.15 64.45
CA ILE A 200 14.79 -18.48 64.98
C ILE A 200 16.01 -19.11 65.67
N GLY A 201 17.19 -19.03 65.05
CA GLY A 201 18.44 -19.51 65.65
C GLY A 201 18.75 -18.85 66.98
N ASN A 202 18.61 -17.52 67.08
CA ASN A 202 18.81 -16.79 68.33
C ASN A 202 17.78 -17.15 69.41
N ILE A 203 16.51 -17.33 69.03
CA ILE A 203 15.46 -17.79 69.96
C ILE A 203 15.80 -19.18 70.50
N LEU A 204 16.25 -20.10 69.65
CA LEU A 204 16.66 -21.45 70.06
C LEU A 204 17.88 -21.43 70.99
N ILE A 205 18.88 -20.58 70.72
CA ILE A 205 20.06 -20.42 71.59
C ILE A 205 19.64 -19.85 72.95
N LEU A 206 18.78 -18.83 72.98
CA LEU A 206 18.26 -18.28 74.23
C LEU A 206 17.44 -19.32 75.00
N TYR A 207 16.58 -20.07 74.32
CA TYR A 207 15.80 -21.13 74.93
C TYR A 207 16.72 -22.20 75.54
N TYR A 208 17.72 -22.68 74.80
CA TYR A 208 18.68 -23.65 75.30
C TYR A 208 19.49 -23.13 76.50
N LYS A 209 19.85 -21.84 76.51
CA LYS A 209 20.68 -21.24 77.57
C LYS A 209 19.92 -20.85 78.84
N PHE A 210 18.62 -20.59 78.76
CA PHE A 210 17.81 -20.10 79.89
C PHE A 210 16.74 -21.10 80.38
N MET A 211 16.44 -22.16 79.63
CA MET A 211 15.54 -23.26 80.03
C MET A 211 16.28 -24.58 80.34
N SER A 212 17.62 -24.58 80.30
CA SER A 212 18.47 -25.58 80.96
C SER A 212 19.07 -24.99 82.23
#